data_AF-A0A8X7VG36-F1
#
_entry.id   AF-A0A8X7VG36-F1
#
_cell.length_a   1.000
_cell.length_b   1.000
_cell.length_c   1.000
_cell.angle_alpha   90.00
_cell.angle_beta   90.00
_cell.angle_gamma   90.00
#
_symmetry.space_group_name_H-M   'P 1'
#
loop_
_entity.id
_entity.type
_entity.pdbx_description
1 polymer ?
#
loop_
_entity_poly.entity_id
_entity_poly.type
_entity_poly.pdbx_seq_one_letter_code
_entity_poly.pdbx_strand_id
1 'polypeptide(L)' 'MRRGEVANGVNCYMKQHGVAKEVAVREIKKIVREYCKIVMEEFLTIKAVPRPIRPTLTIKLKENLRALLELAAKKSYPDF' A
#
# COMPACT_ATOMS: atom_id res chain seq x y z
N MET A 1 -11.37 19.69 -4.20
CA MET A 1 -10.78 18.83 -5.25
C MET A 1 -9.84 19.68 -6.10
N ARG A 2 -8.52 19.59 -5.87
CA ARG A 2 -7.51 20.33 -6.66
C ARG A 2 -6.29 19.47 -7.00
N ARG A 3 -6.50 18.59 -7.99
CA ARG A 3 -5.57 18.18 -9.06
C ARG A 3 -6.39 17.25 -9.95
N GLY A 4 -6.30 17.40 -11.27
CA GLY A 4 -7.08 16.65 -12.27
C GLY A 4 -6.78 15.14 -12.35
N GLU A 5 -6.39 14.51 -11.24
CA GLU A 5 -6.24 13.06 -11.11
C GLU A 5 -7.61 12.46 -10.76
N VAL A 6 -8.48 12.35 -11.78
CA VAL A 6 -9.85 11.84 -11.65
C VAL A 6 -9.88 10.33 -11.32
N ALA A 7 -8.78 9.60 -11.53
CA ALA A 7 -8.67 8.16 -11.27
C ALA A 7 -7.58 7.85 -10.25
N ASN A 8 -7.92 7.87 -8.96
CA ASN A 8 -7.10 7.27 -7.90
C ASN A 8 -7.87 6.13 -7.23
N GLY A 9 -7.15 5.23 -6.55
CA GLY A 9 -7.74 4.02 -5.97
C GLY A 9 -8.91 4.31 -5.01
N VAL A 10 -8.85 5.41 -4.26
CA VAL A 10 -9.93 5.85 -3.37
C VAL A 10 -11.17 6.24 -4.17
N ASN A 11 -11.02 7.04 -5.22
CA ASN A 11 -12.14 7.48 -6.06
C ASN A 11 -12.78 6.30 -6.81
N CYS A 12 -11.96 5.37 -7.30
CA CYS A 12 -12.45 4.13 -7.92
C CYS A 12 -13.24 3.28 -6.91
N TYR A 13 -12.73 3.11 -5.69
CA TYR A 13 -13.41 2.34 -4.63
C TYR A 13 -14.73 2.99 -4.22
N MET A 14 -14.75 4.31 -4.04
CA MET A 14 -15.97 5.07 -3.77
C MET A 14 -17.01 4.88 -4.87
N LYS A 15 -16.61 4.98 -6.15
CA LYS A 15 -17.52 4.82 -7.29
C LYS A 15 -18.03 3.38 -7.44
N GLN A 16 -17.19 2.39 -7.20
CA GLN A 16 -17.55 0.97 -7.31
C GLN A 16 -18.51 0.52 -6.20
N HIS A 17 -18.34 1.03 -4.98
CA HIS A 17 -19.09 0.55 -3.81
C HIS A 17 -20.13 1.56 -3.30
N GLY A 18 -20.22 2.77 -3.88
CA GLY A 18 -21.14 3.81 -3.44
C GLY A 18 -20.87 4.33 -2.02
N VAL A 19 -19.62 4.24 -1.56
CA VAL A 19 -19.25 4.54 -0.17
C VAL A 19 -18.62 5.92 -0.02
N ALA A 20 -18.70 6.47 1.20
CA ALA A 20 -17.99 7.69 1.58
C ALA A 20 -16.46 7.50 1.55
N LYS A 21 -15.73 8.61 1.42
CA LYS A 21 -14.26 8.63 1.30
C LYS A 21 -13.58 7.95 2.49
N GLU A 22 -14.09 8.17 3.70
CA GLU A 22 -13.54 7.64 4.95
C GLU A 22 -13.61 6.12 4.97
N VAL A 23 -14.72 5.56 4.47
CA VAL A 23 -14.93 4.12 4.33
C VAL A 23 -13.97 3.56 3.28
N ALA A 24 -13.89 4.18 2.10
CA ALA A 24 -12.97 3.76 1.05
C ALA A 24 -11.50 3.76 1.53
N VAL A 25 -11.06 4.82 2.20
CA VAL A 25 -9.71 4.92 2.78
C VAL A 25 -9.48 3.82 3.82
N ARG A 26 -10.46 3.56 4.69
CA ARG A 26 -10.35 2.51 5.72
C ARG A 26 -10.20 1.12 5.10
N GLU A 27 -11.03 0.79 4.10
CA GLU A 27 -10.97 -0.52 3.45
C GLU A 27 -9.69 -0.69 2.62
N ILE A 28 -9.27 0.34 1.89
CA ILE A 28 -7.97 0.31 1.18
C ILE A 28 -6.81 0.12 2.16
N LYS A 29 -6.83 0.77 3.33
CA LYS A 29 -5.82 0.53 4.37
C LYS A 29 -5.81 -0.93 4.86
N LYS A 30 -6.97 -1.57 4.99
CA LYS A 30 -7.04 -3.01 5.35
C LYS A 30 -6.45 -3.88 4.25
N ILE A 31 -6.81 -3.63 2.99
CA ILE A 31 -6.28 -4.36 1.84
C ILE A 31 -4.76 -4.27 1.82
N VAL A 32 -4.20 -3.07 1.97
CA VAL A 32 -2.74 -2.92 1.96
C VAL A 32 -2.09 -3.64 3.15
N ARG A 33 -2.67 -3.58 4.35
CA ARG A 33 -2.14 -4.33 5.51
C ARG A 33 -2.12 -5.83 5.27
N GLU A 34 -3.16 -6.37 4.66
CA GLU A 34 -3.25 -7.80 4.36
C GLU A 34 -2.23 -8.20 3.28
N TYR A 35 -2.12 -7.40 2.22
CA TYR A 35 -1.14 -7.62 1.16
C TYR A 35 0.31 -7.53 1.68
N CYS A 36 0.59 -6.62 2.61
CA CYS A 36 1.89 -6.55 3.27
C CYS A 36 2.26 -7.85 4.00
N LYS A 37 1.29 -8.54 4.62
CA LYS A 37 1.54 -9.83 5.29
C LYS A 37 1.88 -10.92 4.28
N ILE A 38 1.08 -11.03 3.22
CA ILE A 38 1.28 -12.01 2.13
C ILE A 38 2.67 -11.85 1.52
N VAL A 39 3.03 -10.63 1.12
CA VAL A 39 4.35 -10.33 0.54
C VAL A 39 5.48 -10.68 1.52
N MET A 40 5.30 -10.42 2.81
CA MET A 40 6.31 -10.76 3.81
C MET A 40 6.47 -12.27 3.97
N GLU A 41 5.37 -13.01 3.99
CA GLU A 41 5.36 -14.47 4.13
C GLU A 41 5.99 -15.15 2.90
N GLU A 42 5.61 -14.72 1.70
CA GLU A 42 6.24 -15.16 0.45
C GLU A 42 7.75 -14.84 0.44
N PHE A 43 8.12 -13.65 0.90
CA PHE A 43 9.53 -13.24 0.96
C PHE A 43 10.35 -14.12 1.92
N LEU A 44 9.80 -14.48 3.08
CA LEU A 44 10.46 -15.34 4.04
C LEU A 44 10.60 -16.79 3.55
N THR A 45 9.65 -17.26 2.74
CA THR A 45 9.61 -18.63 2.21
C THR A 45 10.39 -18.81 0.91
N ILE A 46 10.74 -17.72 0.21
CA ILE A 46 11.56 -17.75 -1.00
C ILE A 46 12.90 -18.48 -0.74
N LYS A 47 13.12 -19.56 -1.50
CA LYS A 47 14.40 -20.31 -1.51
C LYS A 47 15.40 -19.76 -2.52
N ALA A 48 14.93 -18.98 -3.49
CA ALA A 48 15.76 -18.38 -4.55
C ALA A 48 16.74 -17.33 -4.02
N VAL A 49 16.51 -16.76 -2.83
CA VAL A 49 17.41 -15.80 -2.20
C VAL A 49 18.29 -16.52 -1.16
N PRO A 50 19.63 -16.47 -1.32
CA PRO A 50 20.57 -17.00 -0.34
C PRO A 50 20.29 -16.47 1.07
N ARG A 51 20.31 -17.37 2.06
CA ARG A 51 20.06 -17.04 3.48
C ARG A 51 20.85 -15.81 3.99
N PRO A 52 22.13 -15.59 3.69
CA PRO A 52 22.86 -14.43 4.21
C PRO A 52 22.35 -13.08 3.67
N ILE A 53 21.74 -13.06 2.48
CA ILE A 53 21.30 -11.82 1.81
C ILE A 53 19.84 -11.48 2.17
N ARG A 54 19.06 -12.49 2.58
CA ARG A 54 17.63 -12.39 2.89
C ARG A 54 17.28 -11.34 3.98
N PRO A 55 18.01 -11.21 5.11
CA PRO A 55 17.68 -10.20 6.13
C PRO A 55 17.81 -8.78 5.58
N THR A 56 18.90 -8.52 4.84
CA THR A 56 19.18 -7.21 4.23
C THR A 56 18.10 -6.83 3.21
N LEU A 57 17.68 -7.79 2.37
CA LEU A 57 16.60 -7.57 1.43
C LEU A 57 15.25 -7.38 2.12
N THR A 58 14.99 -8.10 3.22
CA THR A 58 13.76 -7.92 4.03
C THR A 58 13.66 -6.50 4.56
N ILE A 59 14.76 -5.96 5.10
CA ILE A 59 14.83 -4.60 5.65
C ILE A 59 14.57 -3.57 4.54
N LYS A 60 15.30 -3.68 3.41
CA LYS A 60 15.11 -2.78 2.26
C LYS A 60 13.69 -2.85 1.70
N LEU A 61 13.09 -4.04 1.62
CA LEU A 61 11.72 -4.22 1.15
C LEU A 61 10.73 -3.54 2.10
N LYS A 62 10.89 -3.71 3.42
CA LYS A 62 10.06 -3.05 4.44
C LYS A 62 10.18 -1.53 4.37
N GLU A 63 11.39 -0.99 4.24
CA GLU A 63 11.63 0.45 4.12
C GLU A 63 11.00 1.03 2.85
N ASN A 64 11.19 0.37 1.71
CA ASN A 64 10.59 0.78 0.44
C ASN A 64 9.06 0.72 0.50
N LEU A 65 8.49 -0.33 1.09
CA LEU A 65 7.04 -0.47 1.25
C LEU A 65 6.47 0.61 2.18
N ARG A 66 7.17 0.93 3.27
CA ARG A 66 6.80 2.03 4.17
C ARG A 66 6.85 3.37 3.44
N ALA A 67 7.90 3.63 2.66
CA ALA A 67 8.02 4.85 1.87
C ALA A 67 6.91 4.99 0.82
N LEU A 68 6.53 3.89 0.15
CA LEU A 68 5.42 3.86 -0.81
C LEU A 68 4.07 4.11 -0.13
N LEU A 69 3.86 3.55 1.07
CA LEU A 69 2.68 3.82 1.90
C LEU A 69 2.58 5.29 2.33
N GLU A 70 3.70 5.88 2.76
CA GLU A 70 3.79 7.30 3.13
C GLU A 70 3.57 8.22 1.91
N LEU A 71 4.13 7.87 0.75
CA LEU A 71 3.89 8.56 -0.52
C LEU A 71 2.43 8.45 -0.95
N ALA A 72 1.81 7.29 -0.82
CA ALA A 72 0.40 7.08 -1.11
C ALA A 72 -0.50 7.88 -0.16
N ALA A 73 -0.14 7.95 1.13
CA ALA A 73 -0.83 8.80 2.10
C ALA A 73 -0.70 10.29 1.74
N LYS A 74 0.51 10.76 1.41
CA LYS A 74 0.76 12.16 1.01
C LYS A 74 0.07 12.54 -0.30
N LYS A 75 0.03 11.64 -1.29
CA LYS A 75 -0.66 11.89 -2.58
C LYS A 75 -2.19 11.78 -2.48
N SER A 76 -2.72 11.00 -1.54
CA SER A 76 -4.17 10.91 -1.30
C SER A 76 -4.73 12.08 -0.47
N TYR A 77 -3.84 12.91 0.11
CA TYR A 77 -4.18 14.10 0.90
C TYR A 77 -3.51 15.38 0.35
N PRO A 78 -3.94 15.90 -0.80
CA PRO A 78 -3.95 17.34 -1.01
C PRO A 78 -5.29 17.87 -0.45
N ASP A 79 -5.21 18.62 0.63
CA ASP A 79 -6.30 19.41 1.23
C ASP A 79 -7.44 18.60 1.88
N PHE A 80 -7.17 18.11 3.09
CA PHE A 80 -7.90 18.46 4.31
C PHE A 80 -6.98 18.21 5.52
#